data_AF-A0A0N1LQR5-F1
#
_entry.id   AF-A0A0N1LQR5-F1
#
_cell.length_a   1.000
_cell.length_b   1.000
_cell.length_c   1.000
_cell.angle_alpha   90.00
_cell.angle_beta   90.00
_cell.angle_gamma   90.00
#
_symmetry.space_group_name_H-M   'P 1'
#
loop_
_entity.id
_entity.type
_entity.pdbx_description
1 polymer ?
#
loop_
_entity_poly.entity_id
_entity_poly.type
_entity_poly.pdbx_seq_one_letter_code
_entity_poly.pdbx_strand_id
1 'polypeptide(L)' 'MAFKTFSTRREAITLEDLGARIARREAELGGVNVPRNAGTRRTPSKRALLKAIEDIGGKW' A
#
# COMPACT_ATOMS: atom_id res chain seq x y z
N MET A 1 -14.87 2.82 24.03
CA MET A 1 -14.01 3.73 23.23
C MET A 1 -14.68 3.96 21.89
N ALA A 2 -15.20 5.15 21.60
CA ALA A 2 -15.77 5.44 20.29
C ALA A 2 -14.64 5.78 19.31
N PHE A 3 -14.51 5.01 18.21
CA PHE A 3 -13.57 5.33 17.14
C PHE A 3 -14.02 6.64 16.46
N LYS A 4 -13.08 7.58 16.26
CA LYS A 4 -13.35 8.77 15.45
C LYS A 4 -13.56 8.34 13.99
N THR A 5 -14.80 8.39 13.52
CA THR A 5 -15.10 8.31 12.10
C THR A 5 -14.78 9.66 11.46
N PHE A 6 -13.73 9.70 10.64
CA PHE A 6 -13.47 10.85 9.79
C PHE A 6 -14.52 10.87 8.68
N SER A 7 -15.47 11.80 8.76
CA SER A 7 -16.34 12.09 7.61
C SER A 7 -15.58 12.97 6.64
N THR A 8 -15.49 12.52 5.39
CA THR A 8 -14.94 13.32 4.30
C THR A 8 -16.06 14.19 3.73
N ARG A 9 -15.76 15.47 3.46
CA ARG A 9 -16.69 16.38 2.75
C ARG A 9 -16.68 16.16 1.23
N ARG A 10 -15.77 15.33 0.72
CA ARG A 10 -15.66 15.05 -0.71
C ARG A 10 -16.57 13.90 -1.07
N GLU A 11 -17.19 14.01 -2.23
CA GLU A 11 -17.97 12.93 -2.82
C GLU A 11 -17.07 11.71 -3.07
N ALA A 12 -17.65 10.53 -2.85
CA ALA A 12 -17.00 9.28 -3.22
C ALA A 12 -16.90 9.22 -4.75
N ILE A 13 -15.78 8.70 -5.25
CA ILE A 13 -15.60 8.40 -6.67
C ILE A 13 -15.75 6.89 -6.89
N THR A 14 -16.17 6.51 -8.08
CA THR A 14 -16.20 5.10 -8.48
C THR A 14 -14.78 4.57 -8.72
N LEU A 15 -14.64 3.24 -8.76
CA LEU A 15 -13.35 2.62 -9.08
C LEU A 15 -12.97 2.87 -10.54
N GLU A 16 -13.96 2.93 -11.43
CA GLU A 16 -13.81 3.26 -12.84
C GLU A 16 -13.26 4.69 -13.02
N ASP A 17 -13.85 5.67 -12.33
CA ASP A 17 -13.40 7.07 -12.38
C ASP A 17 -11.99 7.23 -11.81
N LEU A 18 -11.68 6.49 -10.73
CA LEU A 18 -10.33 6.46 -10.19
C LEU A 18 -9.33 5.93 -11.22
N GLY A 19 -9.65 4.82 -11.88
CA GLY A 19 -8.81 4.22 -12.91
C GLY A 19 -8.54 5.17 -14.08
N ALA A 20 -9.58 5.83 -14.60
CA ALA A 20 -9.46 6.80 -15.69
C ALA A 20 -8.54 7.98 -15.30
N ARG A 21 -8.66 8.48 -14.06
CA ARG A 21 -7.82 9.56 -13.54
C ARG A 21 -6.35 9.17 -13.41
N ILE A 22 -6.06 7.93 -12.99
CA ILE A 22 -4.70 7.40 -12.91
C ILE A 22 -4.09 7.30 -14.31
N ALA A 23 -4.79 6.66 -15.26
CA ALA A 23 -4.31 6.49 -16.63
C ALA A 23 -3.99 7.84 -17.31
N ARG A 24 -4.87 8.83 -17.13
CA ARG A 24 -4.62 10.20 -17.60
C ARG A 24 -3.34 10.78 -17.01
N ARG A 25 -3.12 10.60 -15.70
CA ARG A 25 -1.96 11.13 -14.99
C ARG A 25 -0.67 10.43 -15.44
N GLU A 26 -0.70 9.14 -15.68
CA GLU A 26 0.44 8.37 -16.18
C GLU A 26 0.85 8.82 -17.59
N ALA A 27 -0.13 9.08 -18.46
CA ALA A 27 0.12 9.62 -19.80
C ALA A 27 0.70 11.05 -19.75
N GLU A 28 0.22 11.89 -18.83
CA GLU A 28 0.72 13.27 -18.62
C GLU A 28 2.17 13.29 -18.09
N LEU A 29 2.51 12.36 -17.19
CA LEU A 29 3.78 12.39 -16.45
C LEU A 29 4.84 11.38 -16.95
N GLY A 30 4.50 10.50 -17.89
CA GLY A 30 5.44 9.58 -18.52
C GLY A 30 5.78 8.32 -17.70
N GLY A 31 4.85 7.87 -16.84
CA GLY A 31 5.05 6.73 -15.95
C GLY A 31 6.01 7.02 -14.79
N VAL A 32 5.69 6.51 -13.59
CA VAL A 32 6.53 6.72 -12.40
C VAL A 32 7.32 5.44 -12.13
N ASN A 33 8.65 5.49 -12.27
CA ASN A 33 9.51 4.42 -11.77
C ASN A 33 9.63 4.55 -10.25
N VAL A 34 8.72 3.90 -9.51
CA VAL A 34 8.81 3.81 -8.05
C VAL A 34 9.61 2.54 -7.73
N PRO A 35 10.89 2.66 -7.31
CA PRO A 35 11.65 1.49 -6.92
C PRO A 35 10.94 0.78 -5.76
N ARG A 36 10.85 -0.55 -5.84
CA ARG A 36 10.32 -1.31 -4.70
C ARG A 36 11.19 -1.06 -3.47
N ASN A 37 10.53 -0.78 -2.35
CA ASN A 37 11.22 -0.74 -1.08
C ASN A 37 11.87 -2.11 -0.82
N ALA A 38 13.20 -2.13 -0.64
CA ALA A 38 13.95 -3.35 -0.37
C ALA A 38 13.50 -4.05 0.94
N GLY A 39 12.80 -3.32 1.82
CA GLY A 39 12.23 -3.89 3.05
C GLY A 39 13.30 -4.42 4.01
N THR A 40 14.53 -3.93 3.93
CA THR A 40 15.69 -4.40 4.72
C THR A 40 15.75 -3.74 6.10
N ARG A 41 15.16 -2.55 6.27
CA ARG A 41 15.05 -1.86 7.56
C ARG A 41 13.87 -2.39 8.39
N ARG A 42 13.89 -3.69 8.71
CA ARG A 42 12.87 -4.31 9.57
C ARG A 42 13.18 -4.05 11.04
N THR A 43 12.14 -3.87 11.87
CA THR A 43 12.29 -3.84 13.32
C THR A 43 12.66 -5.25 13.85
N PRO A 44 13.21 -5.37 15.08
CA PRO A 44 13.44 -6.68 15.69
C PRO A 44 12.19 -7.55 15.75
N SER A 45 11.03 -6.98 16.12
CA SER A 45 9.75 -7.69 16.17
C SER A 45 9.33 -8.23 14.81
N LYS A 46 9.49 -7.43 13.74
CA LYS A 46 9.14 -7.86 12.38
C LYS A 46 10.04 -9.01 11.92
N ARG A 47 11.35 -8.97 12.21
CA ARG A 47 12.28 -10.07 11.92
C ARG A 47 11.88 -11.37 12.63
N ALA A 48 11.55 -11.30 13.93
CA ALA A 48 11.12 -12.46 14.70
C ALA A 48 9.86 -13.12 14.11
N LEU A 49 8.87 -12.31 13.72
CA LEU A 49 7.66 -12.80 13.07
C LEU A 49 7.96 -13.54 11.76
N LEU A 50 8.82 -12.97 10.92
CA LEU A 50 9.13 -13.56 9.61
C LEU A 50 9.88 -14.87 9.76
N LYS A 51 10.78 -14.95 10.75
CA LYS A 51 11.43 -16.20 11.10
C LYS A 51 10.42 -17.26 11.54
N ALA A 52 9.45 -16.91 12.38
CA ALA A 52 8.41 -17.84 12.79
C ALA A 52 7.55 -18.33 11.60
N ILE A 53 7.28 -17.46 10.62
CA ILE A 53 6.59 -17.84 9.38
C ILE A 53 7.43 -18.81 8.54
N GLU A 54 8.73 -18.55 8.43
CA GLU A 54 9.67 -19.42 7.71
C GLU A 54 9.81 -20.78 8.39
N ASP A 55 9.91 -20.80 9.72
CA ASP A 55 10.05 -22.02 10.53
C ASP A 55 8.81 -22.95 10.39
N ILE A 56 7.62 -22.40 10.07
CA ILE A 56 6.40 -23.19 9.75
C ILE A 56 6.22 -23.48 8.25
N GLY A 57 7.20 -23.12 7.40
CA GLY A 57 7.21 -23.40 5.97
C GLY A 57 6.54 -22.33 5.09
N GLY A 58 6.18 -21.17 5.64
CA GLY A 58 5.66 -20.04 4.87
C GLY A 58 6.77 -19.29 4.12
N LYS A 59 6.42 -18.69 2.97
CA LYS A 59 7.32 -17.80 2.21
C LYS A 59 6.80 -16.36 2.24
N TRP A 60 7.66 -15.42 2.64
CA TRP A 60 7.34 -13.99 2.75
C TRP A 60 8.39 -13.10 2.10
#